data_AF-A0A522RX96-F1
#
_entry.id   AF-A0A522RX96-F1
#
_cell.length_a   1.000
_cell.length_b   1.000
_cell.length_c   1.000
_cell.angle_alpha   90.00
_cell.angle_beta   90.00
_cell.angle_gamma   90.00
#
_symmetry.space_group_name_H-M   'P 1'
#
loop_
_entity.id
_entity.type
_entity.pdbx_description
1 polymer ?
#
loop_
_entity_poly.entity_id
_entity_poly.type
_entity_poly.pdbx_seq_one_letter_code
_entity_poly.pdbx_strand_id
1 'polypeptide(L)' 'MAASARRYLADLNGTPCREGLYARLLREVEAPLLREVLAWSDGNQSRAAEVLGIHRATLRKKLQDLGLV' A
#
# COMPACT_ATOMS: atom_id res chain seq x y z
N MET A 1 -9.09 6.71 -7.70
CA MET A 1 -10.25 6.31 -6.89
C MET A 1 -9.80 6.03 -5.46
N ALA A 2 -9.46 7.06 -4.69
CA ALA A 2 -9.18 6.88 -3.27
C ALA A 2 -10.53 6.75 -2.56
N ALA A 3 -10.83 5.58 -2.00
CA ALA A 3 -11.97 5.43 -1.13
C ALA A 3 -11.78 6.33 0.10
N SER A 4 -12.72 7.24 0.35
CA SER A 4 -12.62 8.18 1.46
C SER A 4 -12.82 7.43 2.78
N ALA A 5 -12.09 7.83 3.82
CA ALA A 5 -12.26 7.27 5.17
C ALA A 5 -13.73 7.28 5.63
N ARG A 6 -14.49 8.30 5.20
CA ARG A 6 -15.94 8.41 5.45
C ARG A 6 -16.73 7.22 4.92
N ARG A 7 -16.43 6.75 3.69
CA ARG A 7 -17.11 5.59 3.10
C ARG A 7 -16.77 4.30 3.84
N TYR A 8 -15.49 4.11 4.17
CA TYR A 8 -15.06 2.96 4.97
C TYR A 8 -15.71 2.88 6.34
N LEU A 9 -15.87 4.01 7.01
CA LEU A 9 -16.53 4.07 8.31
C LEU A 9 -18.04 3.77 8.20
N ALA A 10 -18.69 4.20 7.12
CA ALA A 10 -20.07 3.83 6.84
C ALA A 10 -20.21 2.32 6.56
N ASP A 11 -19.31 1.74 5.75
CA ASP A 11 -19.34 0.32 5.37
C ASP A 11 -19.01 -0.62 6.55
N LEU A 12 -18.23 -0.16 7.54
CA LEU A 12 -17.99 -0.93 8.76
C LEU A 12 -19.28 -1.21 9.53
N ASN A 13 -20.28 -0.32 9.47
CA ASN A 13 -21.60 -0.50 10.08
C ASN A 13 -21.56 -1.10 11.51
N GLY A 14 -20.61 -0.66 12.33
CA GLY A 14 -20.42 -1.13 13.71
C GLY A 14 -19.72 -2.49 13.88
N THR A 15 -19.36 -3.18 12.80
CA THR A 15 -18.64 -4.46 12.85
C THR A 15 -17.14 -4.23 12.76
N PRO A 16 -16.35 -4.49 13.81
CA PRO A 16 -14.91 -4.32 13.76
C PRO A 16 -14.28 -5.30 12.77
N CYS A 17 -13.54 -4.79 11.78
CA CYS A 17 -12.66 -5.62 10.95
C CYS A 17 -11.61 -6.30 11.85
N ARG A 18 -11.45 -7.62 11.72
CA ARG A 18 -10.46 -8.42 12.47
C ARG A 18 -9.01 -7.91 12.32
N GLU A 19 -8.66 -7.38 11.14
CA GLU A 19 -7.35 -6.80 10.83
C GLU A 19 -7.22 -5.31 11.24
N GLY A 20 -8.33 -4.67 11.62
CA GLY A 20 -8.44 -3.23 11.84
C GLY A 20 -8.60 -2.42 10.54
N LEU A 21 -9.37 -1.33 10.61
CA LEU A 21 -9.63 -0.48 9.45
C LEU A 21 -8.35 0.14 8.88
N TYR A 22 -7.45 0.56 9.77
CA TYR A 22 -6.19 1.19 9.39
C TYR A 22 -5.35 0.29 8.49
N ALA A 23 -5.16 -0.98 8.87
CA ALA A 23 -4.37 -1.93 8.10
C ALA A 23 -5.00 -2.21 6.72
N ARG A 24 -6.33 -2.33 6.66
CA ARG A 24 -7.07 -2.52 5.41
C ARG A 24 -6.89 -1.34 4.45
N LEU A 25 -7.13 -0.12 4.94
CA LEU A 25 -7.02 1.09 4.13
C LEU A 25 -5.57 1.30 3.67
N LEU A 26 -4.62 1.08 4.56
CA LEU A 26 -3.20 1.17 4.23
C LEU A 26 -2.83 0.19 3.10
N ARG A 27 -3.27 -1.07 3.16
CA ARG A 27 -2.99 -2.08 2.12
C ARG A 27 -3.58 -1.67 0.76
N GLU A 28 -4.81 -1.18 0.75
CA GLU A 28 -5.48 -0.75 -0.49
C GLU A 28 -4.85 0.47 -1.15
N VAL A 29 -4.25 1.37 -0.37
CA VAL A 29 -3.54 2.54 -0.89
C VAL A 29 -2.10 2.19 -1.27
N GLU A 30 -1.40 1.43 -0.42
CA GLU A 30 0.00 1.07 -0.66
C GLU A 30 0.17 0.18 -1.88
N ALA A 31 -0.68 -0.84 -2.08
CA ALA A 31 -0.52 -1.79 -3.18
C ALA A 31 -0.48 -1.14 -4.59
N PRO A 32 -1.43 -0.27 -4.98
CA PRO A 32 -1.35 0.43 -6.26
C PRO A 32 -0.19 1.41 -6.29
N LEU A 33 0.07 2.17 -5.21
CA LEU A 33 1.20 3.11 -5.17
C LEU A 33 2.54 2.41 -5.45
N LEU A 34 2.81 1.31 -4.75
CA LEU A 34 4.05 0.56 -4.90
C LEU A 34 4.18 -0.08 -6.29
N ARG A 35 3.07 -0.60 -6.84
CA ARG A 35 3.05 -1.17 -8.20
C ARG A 35 3.36 -0.10 -9.25
N GLU A 36 2.69 1.05 -9.20
CA GLU A 36 2.89 2.12 -10.17
C GLU A 36 4.31 2.70 -10.10
N VAL A 37 4.84 2.93 -8.90
CA VAL A 37 6.22 3.45 -8.76
C VAL A 37 7.26 2.43 -9.18
N LEU A 38 7.05 1.14 -8.90
CA LEU A 38 7.96 0.09 -9.36
C LEU A 38 7.94 -0.01 -10.90
N ALA A 39 6.76 0.06 -11.53
CA ALA A 39 6.61 0.07 -12.98
C ALA A 39 7.25 1.31 -13.61
N TRP A 40 7.01 2.50 -13.06
CA TRP A 40 7.66 3.74 -13.49
C TRP A 40 9.19 3.72 -13.34
N SER A 41 9.70 2.92 -12.39
CA SER A 41 11.12 2.74 -12.15
C SER A 41 11.73 1.58 -12.96
N ASP A 42 11.01 1.00 -13.92
CA ASP A 42 11.43 -0.18 -14.71
C ASP A 42 11.86 -1.38 -13.85
N GLY A 43 11.18 -1.59 -12.71
CA GLY A 43 11.52 -2.64 -11.74
C GLY A 43 12.71 -2.34 -10.84
N ASN A 44 13.38 -1.19 -10.99
CA ASN A 44 14.51 -0.80 -10.15
C ASN A 44 14.04 -0.39 -8.75
N GLN A 45 14.18 -1.30 -7.79
CA GLN A 45 13.79 -1.08 -6.40
C GLN A 45 14.57 0.04 -5.70
N SER A 46 15.82 0.31 -6.07
CA SER A 46 16.58 1.41 -5.47
C SER A 46 15.99 2.77 -5.87
N ARG A 47 15.71 2.93 -7.17
CA ARG A 47 15.05 4.14 -7.70
C ARG A 47 13.63 4.31 -7.16
N ALA A 48 12.86 3.22 -7.11
CA ALA A 48 11.52 3.24 -6.54
C ALA A 48 11.53 3.65 -5.05
N ALA A 49 12.49 3.15 -4.28
CA ALA A 49 12.65 3.49 -2.86
C ALA A 49 12.99 4.98 -2.65
N GLU A 50 13.84 5.54 -3.51
CA GLU A 50 14.17 6.97 -3.51
C GLU A 50 12.93 7.83 -3.79
N VAL A 51 12.15 7.50 -4.82
CA VAL A 51 10.90 8.24 -5.15
C VAL A 51 9.86 8.13 -4.04
N LEU A 52 9.72 6.95 -3.43
CA LEU A 52 8.80 6.73 -2.32
C LEU A 52 9.28 7.37 -1.00
N GLY A 53 10.55 7.79 -0.92
CA GLY A 53 11.13 8.34 0.30
C GLY A 53 11.25 7.32 1.44
N ILE A 54 11.41 6.03 1.11
CA ILE A 54 11.54 4.95 2.09
C ILE A 54 12.84 4.18 1.91
N HIS A 55 13.30 3.53 2.98
CA HIS A 55 14.48 2.66 2.88
C HIS A 55 14.22 1.47 1.93
N ARG A 56 15.18 1.11 1.08
CA ARG A 56 15.06 0.02 0.10
C ARG A 56 14.65 -1.32 0.74
N ALA A 57 15.19 -1.64 1.92
CA ALA A 57 14.82 -2.86 2.64
C ALA A 57 13.34 -2.87 3.05
N THR A 58 12.79 -1.71 3.40
CA THR A 58 11.37 -1.53 3.71
C THR A 58 10.52 -1.72 2.46
N LEU A 59 10.92 -1.12 1.32
CA LEU A 59 10.24 -1.33 0.05
C LEU A 59 10.21 -2.81 -0.32
N ARG A 60 11.37 -3.48 -0.28
CA ARG A 60 11.48 -4.92 -0.60
C ARG A 60 10.52 -5.75 0.24
N LYS A 61 10.48 -5.52 1.56
CA LYS A 61 9.57 -6.25 2.45
C LYS A 61 8.11 -6.03 2.07
N LYS A 62 7.71 -4.78 1.82
CA LYS A 62 6.34 -4.45 1.38
C LYS A 62 5.98 -5.11 0.05
N LEU A 63 6.90 -5.15 -0.92
CA LEU A 63 6.67 -5.80 -2.21
C LEU A 63 6.47 -7.33 -2.04
N GLN A 64 7.26 -7.98 -1.17
CA GLN A 64 7.10 -9.40 -0.84
C GLN A 64 5.77 -9.69 -0.16
N ASP A 65 5.39 -8.88 0.84
CA ASP A 65 4.11 -9.02 1.56
C ASP A 65 2.89 -8.86 0.63
N LEU A 66 3.06 -8.15 -0.50
CA LEU A 66 2.03 -7.92 -1.53
C LEU A 66 2.12 -8.89 -2.72
N GLY A 67 3.11 -9.79 -2.76
CA GLY A 67 3.32 -10.72 -3.87
C GLY A 67 3.72 -10.04 -5.18
N LEU A 68 4.40 -8.90 -5.11
CA LEU A 68 4.86 -8.13 -6.27
C LEU A 68 6.28 -8.50 -6.71
N VAL A 69 7.06 -9.17 -5.84
CA VAL A 69 8.42 -9.68 -6.07
C VAL A 69 8.72 -10.91 -5.23
#